data_AF-A0A9Q4I3B6-F1
#
_entry.id   AF-A0A9Q4I3B6-F1
#
_cell.length_a   1.000
_cell.length_b   1.000
_cell.length_c   1.000
_cell.angle_alpha   90.00
_cell.angle_beta   90.00
_cell.angle_gamma   90.00
#
_symmetry.space_group_name_H-M   'P 1'
#
loop_
_entity.id
_entity.type
_entity.pdbx_description
1 polymer ?
#
loop_
_entity_poly.entity_id
_entity_poly.type
_entity_poly.pdbx_seq_one_letter_code
_entity_poly.pdbx_strand_id
1 'polypeptide(L)'
;EFNALIQVCDTNTFIGARDKLMLLLMYNTGVRVSELLEIKISDIHGADSINHASVIIHGKGRKQREVPLWKTTVKYINKYLKTYPAECTDYLFINKNGDELTRSGVVYEHALINLYLK
;
A
#
# COMPACT_ATOMS: atom_id res chain seq x y z
N GLU A 1 18.16 -7.62 3.07
CA GLU A 1 17.01 -8.20 3.79
C GLU A 1 15.67 -7.83 3.13
N PHE A 2 15.33 -6.55 2.99
CA PHE A 2 14.08 -6.11 2.34
C PHE A 2 13.83 -6.70 0.94
N ASN A 3 14.85 -6.72 0.07
CA ASN A 3 14.71 -7.28 -1.28
C ASN A 3 14.32 -8.76 -1.30
N ALA A 4 14.74 -9.55 -0.30
CA ALA A 4 14.36 -10.95 -0.21
C ALA A 4 12.88 -11.08 0.20
N LEU A 5 12.39 -10.23 1.10
CA LEU A 5 11.01 -10.24 1.56
C LEU A 5 10.01 -9.91 0.44
N ILE A 6 10.29 -8.87 -0.35
CA ILE A 6 9.43 -8.50 -1.49
C ILE A 6 9.47 -9.51 -2.64
N GLN A 7 10.45 -10.42 -2.66
CA GLN A 7 10.55 -11.49 -3.67
C GLN A 7 9.69 -12.70 -3.32
N VAL A 8 9.36 -12.90 -2.03
CA VAL A 8 8.46 -13.99 -1.60
C VAL A 8 7.00 -13.71 -2.00
N CYS A 9 6.63 -12.44 -2.22
CA CYS A 9 5.29 -12.06 -2.65
C CYS A 9 5.03 -12.50 -4.11
N ASP A 10 4.12 -13.45 -4.33
CA ASP A 10 3.67 -13.84 -5.67
C ASP A 10 2.77 -12.77 -6.30
N THR A 11 3.38 -11.91 -7.12
CA THR A 11 2.70 -10.79 -7.79
C THR A 11 1.73 -11.19 -8.90
N ASN A 12 1.57 -12.48 -9.18
CA ASN A 12 0.53 -12.98 -10.10
C ASN A 12 -0.83 -13.18 -9.38
N THR A 13 -0.82 -13.13 -8.05
CA THR A 13 -2.05 -13.16 -7.24
C THR A 13 -2.39 -11.76 -6.75
N PHE A 14 -3.69 -11.51 -6.55
CA PHE A 14 -4.17 -10.27 -5.93
C PHE A 14 -3.49 -10.01 -4.58
N ILE A 15 -3.50 -11.02 -3.73
CA ILE A 15 -2.94 -11.05 -2.39
C ILE A 15 -1.43 -10.74 -2.39
N GLY A 16 -0.65 -11.39 -3.24
CA GLY A 16 0.80 -11.14 -3.32
C GLY A 16 1.15 -9.80 -3.97
N ALA A 17 0.37 -9.33 -4.95
CA ALA A 17 0.55 -7.99 -5.52
C ALA A 17 0.27 -6.89 -4.49
N ARG A 18 -0.82 -7.03 -3.72
CA ARG A 18 -1.21 -6.15 -2.62
C ARG A 18 -0.11 -6.07 -1.56
N ASP A 19 0.35 -7.21 -1.09
CA ASP A 19 1.41 -7.32 -0.08
C ASP A 19 2.70 -6.66 -0.47
N LYS A 20 3.14 -6.92 -1.70
CA LYS A 20 4.36 -6.33 -2.22
C LYS A 20 4.26 -4.81 -2.23
N LEU A 21 3.10 -4.29 -2.64
CA LEU A 21 2.85 -2.86 -2.62
C LEU A 21 2.81 -2.30 -1.19
N MET A 22 2.17 -2.99 -0.25
CA MET A 22 2.15 -2.62 1.17
C MET A 22 3.59 -2.52 1.73
N LEU A 23 4.42 -3.54 1.50
CA LEU A 23 5.82 -3.55 1.94
C LEU A 23 6.64 -2.44 1.28
N LEU A 24 6.47 -2.19 -0.02
CA LEU A 24 7.13 -1.10 -0.72
C LEU A 24 6.76 0.26 -0.15
N LEU A 25 5.48 0.53 0.11
CA LEU A 25 5.02 1.78 0.68
C LEU A 25 5.52 1.97 2.11
N MET A 26 5.47 0.93 2.94
CA MET A 26 6.02 0.95 4.30
C MET A 26 7.51 1.26 4.28
N TYR A 27 8.27 0.61 3.41
CA TYR A 27 9.72 0.82 3.30
C TYR A 27 10.09 2.20 2.72
N ASN A 28 9.33 2.67 1.74
CA ASN A 28 9.55 3.98 1.13
C ASN A 28 9.23 5.12 2.10
N THR A 29 8.17 4.99 2.91
CA THR A 29 7.58 6.14 3.64
C THR A 29 7.66 6.04 5.15
N GLY A 30 8.01 4.87 5.69
CA GLY A 30 7.97 4.59 7.13
C GLY A 30 6.57 4.63 7.72
N VAL A 31 5.52 4.51 6.90
CA VAL A 31 4.13 4.51 7.35
C VAL A 31 3.84 3.29 8.23
N ARG A 32 3.11 3.49 9.33
CA ARG A 32 2.63 2.37 10.16
C ARG A 32 1.52 1.64 9.45
N VAL A 33 1.31 0.35 9.74
CA VAL A 33 0.23 -0.41 9.10
C VAL A 33 -1.15 0.23 9.32
N SER A 34 -1.43 0.77 10.51
CA SER A 34 -2.71 1.46 10.74
C SER A 34 -2.86 2.74 9.91
N GLU A 35 -1.77 3.43 9.57
CA GLU A 35 -1.81 4.62 8.71
C GLU A 35 -1.88 4.21 7.23
N LEU A 36 -1.24 3.09 6.87
CA LEU A 36 -1.20 2.52 5.52
C LEU A 36 -2.59 2.09 5.03
N LEU A 37 -3.36 1.44 5.90
CA LEU A 37 -4.70 0.95 5.58
C LEU A 37 -5.72 2.07 5.35
N GLU A 38 -5.44 3.27 5.86
CA GLU A 38 -6.28 4.45 5.73
C GLU A 38 -5.92 5.31 4.50
N ILE A 39 -4.86 4.95 3.75
CA ILE A 39 -4.45 5.69 2.56
C ILE A 39 -5.54 5.54 1.49
N LYS A 40 -6.02 6.67 0.99
CA LYS A 40 -6.94 6.74 -0.14
C LYS A 40 -6.21 6.86 -1.46
N ILE A 41 -6.86 6.47 -2.55
CA ILE A 41 -6.37 6.73 -3.91
C ILE A 41 -6.16 8.23 -4.13
N SER A 42 -7.04 9.07 -3.57
CA SER A 42 -6.91 10.53 -3.61
C SER A 42 -5.69 11.09 -2.86
N ASP A 43 -5.10 10.33 -1.93
CA ASP A 43 -3.89 10.74 -1.22
C ASP A 43 -2.62 10.55 -2.06
N ILE A 44 -2.71 9.88 -3.22
CA ILE A 44 -1.58 9.69 -4.15
C ILE A 44 -1.56 10.84 -5.15
N HIS A 45 -0.59 11.73 -5.00
CA HIS A 45 -0.40 12.86 -5.90
C HIS A 45 0.65 12.55 -6.96
N GLY A 46 0.49 13.13 -8.15
CA GLY A 46 1.48 13.03 -9.22
C GLY A 46 1.69 11.62 -9.76
N ALA A 47 0.71 10.70 -9.62
CA ALA A 47 0.81 9.32 -10.09
C ALA A 47 1.11 9.19 -11.60
N ASP A 48 0.71 10.19 -12.39
CA ASP A 48 1.00 10.30 -13.83
C ASP A 48 2.44 10.78 -14.11
N SER A 49 3.07 11.45 -13.14
CA SER A 49 4.43 11.97 -13.21
C SER A 49 5.33 11.22 -12.24
N ILE A 50 5.88 10.10 -12.72
CA ILE A 50 6.70 9.17 -11.93
C ILE A 50 7.89 9.83 -11.18
N ASN A 51 8.31 11.03 -11.58
CA ASN A 51 9.42 11.77 -10.96
C ASN A 51 8.99 12.67 -9.79
N HIS A 52 7.69 12.95 -9.65
CA HIS A 52 7.15 13.93 -8.70
C HIS A 52 6.00 13.38 -7.85
N ALA A 53 5.80 12.05 -7.86
CA ALA A 53 4.73 11.44 -7.11
C ALA A 53 4.99 11.51 -5.60
N SER A 54 3.92 11.67 -4.83
CA SER A 54 3.95 11.71 -3.37
C SER A 54 2.68 11.04 -2.81
N VAL A 55 2.73 10.72 -1.52
CA VAL A 55 1.56 10.25 -0.78
C VAL A 55 1.34 11.11 0.46
N ILE A 56 0.08 11.47 0.71
CA ILE A 56 -0.35 12.07 1.98
C ILE A 56 -0.57 10.96 3.00
N ILE A 57 0.10 11.05 4.14
CA ILE A 57 -0.08 10.14 5.27
C ILE A 57 -0.74 10.90 6.42
N HIS A 58 -1.89 10.38 6.86
CA HIS A 58 -2.66 10.91 7.98
C HIS A 58 -2.20 10.27 9.30
N GLY A 59 -1.47 11.02 10.11
CA GLY A 59 -0.95 10.59 11.41
C GLY A 59 -1.86 10.95 12.60
N LYS A 60 -1.41 10.57 13.80
CA LYS A 60 -2.10 10.87 15.06
C LYS A 60 -2.34 12.38 15.23
N GLY A 61 -3.56 12.73 15.66
CA GLY A 61 -3.95 14.13 15.90
C GLY A 61 -4.24 14.92 14.62
N ARG A 62 -4.61 14.25 13.52
CA ARG A 62 -4.89 14.85 12.19
C ARG A 62 -3.69 15.56 11.57
N LYS A 63 -2.47 15.22 12.01
CA LYS A 63 -1.26 15.74 11.36
C LYS A 63 -1.05 15.01 10.04
N GLN A 64 -0.87 15.76 8.97
CA GLN A 64 -0.57 15.23 7.66
C GLN A 64 0.92 15.40 7.36
N ARG A 65 1.49 14.44 6.63
CA ARG A 65 2.81 14.57 6.01
C ARG A 65 2.71 14.11 4.56
N GLU A 66 3.29 14.87 3.67
CA GLU A 66 3.47 14.49 2.27
C GLU A 66 4.84 13.84 2.11
N VAL A 67 4.88 12.62 1.58
CA VAL A 67 6.12 11.86 1.42
C VAL A 67 6.34 11.53 -0.06
N PRO A 68 7.49 11.90 -0.65
CA PRO A 68 7.82 11.53 -2.02
C PRO A 68 7.89 10.00 -2.21
N LEU A 69 7.33 9.53 -3.31
CA LEU A 69 7.35 8.13 -3.69
C LEU A 69 8.51 7.84 -4.65
N TRP A 70 9.15 6.69 -4.48
CA TRP A 70 10.12 6.19 -5.44
C TRP A 70 9.42 5.76 -6.72
N LYS A 71 10.14 5.90 -7.84
CA LYS A 71 9.65 5.50 -9.17
C LYS A 71 9.17 4.05 -9.20
N THR A 72 9.83 3.16 -8.47
CA THR A 72 9.44 1.75 -8.32
C THR A 72 8.09 1.62 -7.63
N THR A 73 7.90 2.29 -6.49
CA THR A 73 6.64 2.29 -5.73
C THR A 73 5.47 2.77 -6.59
N VAL A 74 5.64 3.88 -7.31
CA VAL A 74 4.61 4.43 -8.23
C VAL A 74 4.24 3.42 -9.33
N LYS A 75 5.23 2.73 -9.92
CA LYS A 75 4.95 1.68 -10.91
C LYS A 75 4.09 0.56 -10.33
N TYR A 76 4.36 0.13 -9.10
CA TYR A 76 3.57 -0.91 -8.44
C TYR A 76 2.17 -0.42 -8.06
N ILE A 77 2.01 0.84 -7.64
CA ILE A 77 0.70 1.48 -7.41
C ILE A 77 -0.13 1.46 -8.70
N ASN A 78 0.42 2.00 -9.78
CA ASN A 78 -0.30 2.10 -11.07
C ASN A 78 -0.64 0.71 -11.62
N LYS A 79 0.27 -0.26 -11.50
CA LYS A 79 -0.01 -1.65 -11.91
C LYS A 79 -1.12 -2.28 -11.08
N TYR A 80 -1.06 -2.09 -9.76
CA TYR A 80 -2.06 -2.64 -8.83
C TYR A 80 -3.45 -2.06 -9.11
N LEU A 81 -3.59 -0.74 -9.18
CA LEU A 81 -4.87 -0.07 -9.45
C LEU A 81 -5.44 -0.41 -10.83
N LYS A 82 -4.58 -0.62 -11.84
CA LYS A 82 -5.01 -1.04 -13.18
C LYS A 82 -5.51 -2.49 -13.21
N THR A 83 -4.94 -3.36 -12.37
CA THR A 83 -5.26 -4.79 -12.37
C THR A 83 -6.44 -5.09 -11.44
N TYR A 84 -6.55 -4.34 -10.34
CA TYR A 84 -7.54 -4.51 -9.28
C TYR A 84 -8.19 -3.15 -8.96
N PRO A 85 -9.09 -2.67 -9.82
CA PRO A 85 -9.75 -1.39 -9.60
C PRO A 85 -10.59 -1.43 -8.32
N ALA A 86 -10.44 -0.42 -7.48
CA ALA A 86 -11.29 -0.22 -6.31
C ALA A 86 -12.55 0.52 -6.74
N GLU A 87 -13.58 -0.23 -7.17
CA GLU A 87 -14.83 0.36 -7.68
C GLU A 87 -15.77 0.84 -6.58
N CYS A 88 -15.71 0.21 -5.40
CA CYS A 88 -16.65 0.42 -4.30
C CYS A 88 -16.04 1.18 -3.11
N THR A 89 -14.80 1.66 -3.21
CA THR A 89 -14.09 2.27 -2.09
C THR A 89 -13.00 3.24 -2.52
N ASP A 90 -12.76 4.26 -1.69
CA ASP A 90 -11.70 5.24 -1.90
C ASP A 90 -10.33 4.72 -1.46
N TYR A 91 -10.25 3.62 -0.70
CA TYR A 91 -9.00 3.14 -0.12
C TYR A 91 -8.08 2.54 -1.17
N LEU A 92 -6.78 2.78 -1.02
CA LEU A 92 -5.76 2.19 -1.88
C LEU A 92 -5.71 0.67 -1.73
N PHE A 93 -5.95 0.16 -0.52
CA PHE A 93 -5.87 -1.26 -0.22
C PHE A 93 -7.25 -1.84 0.11
N ILE A 94 -7.59 -2.91 -0.60
CA ILE A 94 -8.87 -3.60 -0.49
C ILE A 94 -8.66 -5.06 -0.04
N ASN A 95 -9.71 -5.63 0.54
CA ASN A 95 -9.76 -7.06 0.82
C ASN A 95 -10.16 -7.83 -0.46
N LYS A 96 -10.18 -9.17 -0.38
CA LYS A 96 -10.53 -10.05 -1.51
C LYS A 96 -11.96 -9.87 -2.06
N ASN A 97 -12.86 -9.26 -1.28
CA ASN A 97 -14.24 -8.98 -1.65
C ASN A 97 -14.39 -7.58 -2.28
N GLY A 98 -13.35 -6.76 -2.30
CA GLY A 98 -13.38 -5.39 -2.83
C GLY A 98 -13.73 -4.30 -1.81
N ASP A 99 -13.96 -4.67 -0.54
CA ASP A 99 -14.20 -3.70 0.54
C ASP A 99 -12.88 -3.24 1.20
N GLU A 100 -12.98 -2.31 2.14
CA GLU A 100 -11.84 -1.82 2.91
C GLU A 100 -11.03 -2.95 3.58
N LEU A 101 -9.71 -2.85 3.53
CA LEU A 101 -8.82 -3.79 4.21
C LEU A 101 -8.64 -3.39 5.67
N THR A 102 -9.26 -4.14 6.57
CA THR A 102 -9.11 -3.90 8.01
C THR A 102 -7.81 -4.50 8.56
N ARG A 103 -7.35 -3.99 9.72
CA ARG A 103 -6.17 -4.54 10.41
C ARG A 103 -6.31 -6.04 10.72
N SER A 104 -7.51 -6.48 11.13
CA SER A 104 -7.79 -7.90 11.35
C SER A 104 -7.67 -8.68 10.04
N GLY A 105 -8.19 -8.15 8.92
CA GLY A 105 -8.04 -8.76 7.60
C GLY A 105 -6.59 -8.97 7.19
N VAL A 106 -5.72 -7.98 7.42
CA VAL A 106 -4.26 -8.13 7.20
C VAL A 106 -3.68 -9.29 8.02
N VAL A 107 -4.07 -9.40 9.29
CA VAL A 107 -3.55 -10.45 10.19
C VAL A 107 -4.03 -11.84 9.77
N TYR A 108 -5.29 -11.98 9.38
CA TYR A 108 -5.87 -13.25 8.95
C TYR A 108 -5.36 -13.72 7.60
N GLU A 109 -5.08 -12.78 6.68
CA GLU A 109 -4.69 -13.12 5.32
C GLU A 109 -3.16 -13.31 5.16
N HIS A 110 -2.32 -12.80 6.08
CA HIS A 110 -0.87 -12.70 5.82
C HIS A 110 0.07 -12.96 7.00
N ALA A 111 0.93 -13.97 6.87
CA ALA A 111 2.03 -14.23 7.82
C ALA A 111 3.20 -13.24 7.71
N LEU A 112 3.48 -12.68 6.52
CA LEU A 112 4.66 -11.83 6.29
C LEU A 112 4.48 -10.41 6.82
N ILE A 113 3.32 -9.77 6.60
CA ILE A 113 3.03 -8.46 7.19
C ILE A 113 2.89 -8.57 8.72
N ASN A 114 2.41 -9.72 9.23
CA ASN A 114 2.35 -9.99 10.67
C ASN A 114 3.72 -9.93 11.37
N LEU A 115 4.81 -10.29 10.69
CA LEU A 115 6.17 -10.14 11.23
C LEU A 115 6.56 -8.67 11.44
N TYR A 116 5.96 -7.76 10.67
CA TYR A 116 6.18 -6.31 10.74
C TYR A 116 5.12 -5.55 11.57
N LEU A 117 4.09 -6.26 12.06
CA LEU A 117 3.00 -5.72 12.87
C LEU A 117 3.26 -5.81 14.38
N LYS A 118 4.38 -6.41 14.80
CA LYS A 118 4.83 -6.48 16.21
C LYS A 118 5.77 -5.33 16.57
#